data_AF-A0A1V6M2Q6-F1
#
_entry.id   AF-A0A1V6M2Q6-F1
#
_cell.length_a   1.000
_cell.length_b   1.000
_cell.length_c   1.000
_cell.angle_alpha   90.00
_cell.angle_beta   90.00
_cell.angle_gamma   90.00
#
_symmetry.space_group_name_H-M   'P 1'
#
loop_
_entity.id
_entity.type
_entity.pdbx_description
1 polymer ?
#
loop_
_entity_poly.entity_id
_entity_poly.type
_entity_poly.pdbx_seq_one_letter_code
_entity_poly.pdbx_strand_id
1 'polypeptide(L)'
;MNIYLKEKWGKLFGAKYDVLLYDLTSTYFESEPPPAGFLGKKRFGYSRDKRSDCVQVVVALVLTPEGFPVAYEVYPGNTRDSAT
;
A
#
# COMPACT_ATOMS: atom_id res chain seq x y z
N MET A 1 3.25 -5.44 -16.86
CA MET A 1 4.51 -4.66 -16.75
C MET A 1 5.12 -4.51 -18.15
N ASN A 2 5.41 -3.28 -18.60
CA ASN A 2 5.99 -3.03 -19.92
C ASN A 2 7.42 -3.60 -20.02
N ILE A 3 7.70 -4.45 -21.02
CA ILE A 3 8.98 -5.17 -21.18
C ILE A 3 10.16 -4.19 -21.29
N TYR A 4 9.98 -3.08 -22.01
CA TYR A 4 11.01 -2.05 -22.16
C TYR A 4 11.41 -1.42 -20.82
N LEU A 5 10.41 -1.11 -19.98
CA LEU A 5 10.66 -0.51 -18.66
C LEU A 5 11.37 -1.50 -17.74
N LYS A 6 10.95 -2.78 -17.74
CA LYS A 6 11.60 -3.82 -16.94
C LYS A 6 13.08 -3.98 -17.30
N GLU A 7 13.40 -4.03 -18.60
CA GLU A 7 14.78 -4.17 -19.06
C GLU A 7 15.64 -2.94 -18.76
N LYS A 8 15.12 -1.73 -19.00
CA LYS A 8 15.81 -0.47 -18.65
C LYS A 8 16.12 -0.41 -17.16
N TRP A 9 15.17 -0.80 -16.34
CA TRP A 9 15.30 -0.75 -14.89
C TRP A 9 16.31 -1.78 -14.37
N GLY A 10 16.27 -3.01 -14.90
CA GLY A 10 17.29 -4.03 -14.62
C GLY A 10 18.70 -3.60 -15.02
N LYS A 11 18.86 -2.93 -16.17
CA LYS A 11 20.17 -2.42 -16.62
C LYS A 11 20.69 -1.25 -15.78
N LEU A 12 19.82 -0.34 -15.36
CA LEU A 12 20.22 0.87 -14.62
C LEU A 12 20.57 0.57 -13.16
N PHE A 13 19.86 -0.37 -12.52
CA PHE A 13 19.95 -0.60 -11.08
C PHE A 13 20.43 -2.01 -10.71
N GLY A 14 20.72 -2.87 -11.69
CA GLY A 14 21.07 -4.27 -11.43
C GLY A 14 19.96 -5.04 -10.72
N ALA A 15 18.70 -4.58 -10.86
CA ALA A 15 17.57 -5.07 -10.09
C ALA A 15 17.37 -6.58 -10.28
N LYS A 16 17.42 -7.32 -9.18
CA LYS A 16 17.09 -8.75 -9.11
C LYS A 16 15.68 -8.91 -8.55
N TYR A 17 14.94 -9.87 -9.09
CA TYR A 17 13.55 -10.13 -8.70
C TYR A 17 13.40 -11.49 -8.00
N ASP A 18 14.50 -12.07 -7.50
CA ASP A 18 14.52 -13.38 -6.84
C ASP A 18 13.70 -13.35 -5.54
N VAL A 19 13.69 -12.20 -4.87
CA VAL A 19 12.88 -11.91 -3.68
C VAL A 19 12.23 -10.54 -3.86
N LEU A 20 10.97 -10.43 -3.46
CA LEU A 20 10.24 -9.16 -3.36
C LEU A 20 9.75 -8.99 -1.94
N LEU A 21 9.92 -7.78 -1.40
CA LEU A 21 9.41 -7.41 -0.08
C LEU A 21 8.00 -6.89 -0.25
N TYR A 22 7.07 -7.37 0.58
CA TYR A 22 5.69 -6.91 0.63
C TYR A 22 5.39 -6.41 2.03
N ASP A 23 4.88 -5.18 2.13
CA ASP A 23 4.44 -4.61 3.40
C ASP A 23 3.06 -3.96 3.27
N LEU A 24 2.30 -4.04 4.35
CA LEU A 24 1.01 -3.37 4.53
C LEU A 24 1.15 -2.25 5.56
N THR A 25 1.03 -1.02 5.07
CA THR A 25 1.08 0.18 5.91
C THR A 25 -0.30 0.85 5.96
N SER A 26 -0.82 1.11 7.17
CA SER A 26 -2.01 1.93 7.38
C SER A 26 -1.65 3.43 7.39
N THR A 27 -2.47 4.27 6.77
CA THR A 27 -2.33 5.74 6.85
C THR A 27 -3.67 6.37 7.21
N TYR A 28 -3.73 7.06 8.35
CA TYR A 28 -4.93 7.74 8.82
C TYR A 28 -5.01 9.18 8.31
N PHE A 29 -6.21 9.74 8.30
CA PHE A 29 -6.49 11.12 7.92
C PHE A 29 -7.17 11.86 9.07
N GLU A 30 -6.66 13.03 9.42
CA GLU A 30 -7.32 13.99 10.32
C GLU A 30 -8.36 14.77 9.53
N SER A 31 -9.45 14.10 9.18
CA SER A 31 -10.55 14.68 8.44
C SER A 31 -11.86 14.16 8.99
N GLU A 32 -12.93 14.93 8.78
CA GLU A 32 -14.28 14.45 9.05
C GLU A 32 -14.53 13.11 8.35
N PRO A 33 -15.24 12.16 9.00
CA PRO A 33 -15.58 10.89 8.39
C PRO A 33 -16.39 11.12 7.11
N PRO A 34 -16.15 10.32 6.05
CA PRO A 34 -16.92 10.45 4.83
C PRO A 34 -18.39 10.13 5.12
N PRO A 35 -19.34 10.77 4.40
CA PRO A 35 -20.76 10.57 4.61
C PRO A 35 -21.16 9.10 4.34
N ALA A 36 -22.29 8.69 4.92
CA ALA A 36 -22.86 7.37 4.66
C ALA A 36 -23.03 7.13 3.15
N GLY A 37 -22.61 5.97 2.66
CA GLY A 37 -22.66 5.63 1.23
C GLY A 37 -21.49 6.14 0.38
N PHE A 38 -20.46 6.77 0.97
CA PHE A 38 -19.27 7.18 0.25
C PHE A 38 -18.51 5.98 -0.36
N LEU A 39 -18.31 5.98 -1.68
CA LEU A 39 -17.69 4.87 -2.43
C LEU A 39 -16.14 4.89 -2.43
N GLY A 40 -15.49 5.88 -1.78
CA GLY A 40 -14.03 5.91 -1.71
C GLY A 40 -13.45 4.91 -0.69
N LYS A 41 -12.11 4.81 -0.63
CA LYS A 41 -11.40 3.80 0.20
C LYS A 41 -11.25 4.17 1.68
N LYS A 42 -11.48 5.44 2.05
CA LYS A 42 -11.36 5.90 3.44
C LYS A 42 -12.38 5.20 4.33
N ARG A 43 -11.93 4.40 5.29
CA ARG A 43 -12.77 3.66 6.24
C ARG A 43 -12.11 3.67 7.62
N PHE A 44 -12.90 3.59 8.68
CA PHE A 44 -12.38 3.21 9.99
C PHE A 44 -11.87 1.77 9.93
N GLY A 45 -10.83 1.47 10.71
CA GLY A 45 -10.17 0.16 10.69
C GLY A 45 -9.24 -0.01 11.88
N TYR A 46 -8.51 -1.13 11.90
CA TYR A 46 -7.50 -1.36 12.93
C TYR A 46 -6.36 -0.35 12.77
N SER A 47 -6.06 0.41 13.83
CA SER A 47 -4.99 1.42 13.82
C SER A 47 -3.88 0.97 14.76
N ARG A 48 -2.69 0.69 14.20
CA ARG A 48 -1.48 0.41 14.99
C ARG A 48 -1.03 1.66 15.76
N ASP A 49 -1.32 2.85 15.22
CA ASP A 49 -1.01 4.16 15.84
C ASP A 49 -2.04 4.60 16.90
N LYS A 50 -3.00 3.73 17.27
CA LYS A 50 -4.07 4.02 18.23
C LYS A 50 -4.99 5.19 17.83
N ARG A 51 -5.11 5.46 16.53
CA ARG A 51 -6.02 6.47 15.95
C ARG A 51 -7.30 5.85 15.39
N SER A 52 -8.00 5.08 16.21
CA SER A 52 -9.30 4.48 15.82
C SER A 52 -10.40 5.53 15.61
N ASP A 53 -10.16 6.77 16.06
CA ASP A 53 -10.98 7.96 15.82
C ASP A 53 -10.87 8.51 14.39
N CYS A 54 -9.86 8.08 13.63
CA CYS A 54 -9.61 8.57 12.27
C CYS A 54 -9.95 7.50 11.21
N VAL A 55 -10.44 7.97 10.06
CA VAL A 55 -10.51 7.12 8.87
C VAL A 55 -9.12 6.92 8.28
N GLN A 56 -8.93 5.78 7.62
CA GLN A 56 -7.64 5.40 7.05
C GLN A 56 -7.79 4.71 5.70
N VAL A 57 -6.65 4.51 5.03
CA VAL A 57 -6.48 3.56 3.93
C VAL A 57 -5.33 2.62 4.28
N VAL A 58 -5.31 1.45 3.65
CA VAL A 58 -4.18 0.53 3.73
C VAL A 58 -3.43 0.61 2.40
N VAL A 59 -2.12 0.76 2.44
CA VAL A 59 -1.24 0.76 1.27
C VAL A 59 -0.40 -0.49 1.29
N ALA A 60 -0.56 -1.32 0.26
CA ALA A 60 0.33 -2.42 -0.02
C ALA A 60 1.46 -1.97 -0.94
N LEU A 61 2.69 -2.25 -0.54
CA LEU A 61 3.88 -1.84 -1.29
C LEU A 61 4.73 -3.07 -1.58
N VAL A 62 5.10 -3.25 -2.85
CA VAL A 62 6.04 -4.28 -3.30
C VAL A 62 7.36 -3.59 -3.63
N LEU A 63 8.44 -4.00 -2.96
CA LEU A 63 9.78 -3.46 -3.14
C LEU A 63 10.76 -4.55 -3.58
N THR A 64 11.82 -4.16 -4.28
CA THR A 64 13.03 -5.01 -4.40
C THR A 64 13.75 -5.07 -3.05
N PRO A 65 14.69 -6.01 -2.84
CA PRO A 65 15.48 -6.09 -1.61
C PRO A 65 16.31 -4.83 -1.32
N GLU A 66 16.68 -4.08 -2.36
CA GLU A 66 17.38 -2.79 -2.26
C GLU A 66 16.45 -1.62 -1.93
N GLY A 67 15.14 -1.86 -1.80
CA GLY A 67 14.14 -0.86 -1.43
C GLY A 67 13.50 -0.12 -2.62
N PHE A 68 13.70 -0.58 -3.86
CA PHE A 68 13.10 0.10 -5.03
C PHE A 68 11.63 -0.32 -5.24
N PRO A 69 10.70 0.64 -5.45
CA PRO A 69 9.28 0.32 -5.58
C PRO A 69 8.94 -0.32 -6.93
N VAL A 70 8.38 -1.53 -6.87
CA VAL A 70 7.96 -2.32 -8.03
C VAL A 70 6.48 -2.07 -8.35
N ALA A 71 5.63 -2.08 -7.33
CA ALA A 71 4.19 -1.86 -7.46
C ALA A 71 3.59 -1.41 -6.12
N TYR A 72 2.39 -0.84 -6.17
CA TYR A 72 1.59 -0.56 -4.99
C TYR A 72 0.10 -0.78 -5.28
N GLU A 73 -0.67 -1.07 -4.24
CA GLU A 73 -2.12 -1.05 -4.27
C GLU A 73 -2.66 -0.37 -3.02
N VAL A 74 -3.76 0.38 -3.17
CA VAL A 74 -4.45 1.02 -2.05
C VAL A 74 -5.73 0.26 -1.78
N TYR A 75 -5.94 -0.19 -0.55
CA TYR A 75 -7.14 -0.90 -0.11
C TYR A 75 -8.00 -0.04 0.82
N PRO A 76 -9.29 -0.38 1.00
CA PRO A 76 -10.11 0.23 2.03
C PRO A 76 -9.48 0.13 3.42
N GLY A 77 -9.64 1.16 4.24
CA GLY A 77 -9.01 1.23 5.58
C GLY A 77 -9.39 0.11 6.56
N ASN A 78 -10.47 -0.62 6.30
CA ASN A 78 -10.91 -1.77 7.09
C ASN A 78 -10.41 -3.12 6.55
N THR A 79 -9.49 -3.12 5.59
CA THR A 79 -8.86 -4.35 5.07
C THR A 79 -7.97 -4.95 6.15
N ARG A 80 -8.19 -6.23 6.48
CA ARG A 80 -7.42 -6.93 7.52
C ARG A 80 -6.19 -7.59 6.90
N ASP A 81 -5.06 -7.48 7.60
CA ASP A 81 -3.79 -8.17 7.30
C ASP A 81 -4.03 -9.68 7.03
N SER A 82 -4.85 -10.32 7.86
CA SER A 82 -5.05 -11.78 7.86
C SER A 82 -5.90 -12.32 6.69
N ALA A 83 -6.34 -11.47 5.77
CA ALA A 83 -7.18 -11.86 4.63
C ALA A 83 -6.41 -11.90 3.30
N THR A 84 -5.08 -11.74 3.34
CA THR A 84 -4.17 -11.73 2.19
C THR A 84 -3.03 -12.71 2.42
#